data_AF-A0A2E8S1E5-F1
#
_entry.id   AF-A0A2E8S1E5-F1
#
_cell.length_a   1.000
_cell.length_b   1.000
_cell.length_c   1.000
_cell.angle_alpha   90.00
_cell.angle_beta   90.00
_cell.angle_gamma   90.00
#
_symmetry.space_group_name_H-M   'P 1'
#
loop_
_entity.id
_entity.type
_entity.pdbx_description
1 polymer ?
#
loop_
_entity_poly.entity_id
_entity_poly.type
_entity_poly.pdbx_seq_one_letter_code
_entity_poly.pdbx_strand_id
1 'polypeptide(L)'
;MKSLEPLLDALLDLQHDLGKYLTLPIAWLPEDCPESELRQAVLKALQETRTGPSGNRSAQEIWSSFVTTHSTEAKAHAVFDRIQQAVEQALAWEGQINDNKPIQRTAVLQDFRAVAQVITTIIREMQGDGETQSSTDR
;
A
#
# COMPACT_ATOMS: atom_id res chain seq x y z
N MET A 1 -4.00 28.80 -0.13
CA MET A 1 -3.77 27.36 -0.39
C MET A 1 -3.91 26.64 0.95
N LYS A 2 -4.73 25.58 1.04
CA LYS A 2 -4.69 24.71 2.23
C LYS A 2 -3.30 24.06 2.30
N SER A 3 -2.71 23.92 3.49
CA SER A 3 -1.45 23.19 3.66
C SER A 3 -1.63 21.74 3.20
N LEU A 4 -0.69 21.23 2.40
CA LEU A 4 -0.65 19.82 1.98
C LEU A 4 0.03 18.92 3.04
N GLU A 5 0.62 19.51 4.08
CA GLU A 5 1.33 18.79 5.15
C GLU A 5 0.49 17.67 5.78
N PRO A 6 -0.81 17.86 6.12
CA PRO A 6 -1.59 16.78 6.74
C PRO A 6 -1.80 15.57 5.81
N LEU A 7 -1.86 15.78 4.49
CA LEU A 7 -1.97 14.69 3.53
C LEU A 7 -0.61 14.00 3.35
N LEU A 8 0.48 14.77 3.32
CA LEU A 8 1.82 14.23 3.24
C LEU A 8 2.15 13.33 4.44
N ASP A 9 1.84 13.80 5.66
CA ASP A 9 2.02 13.02 6.89
C ASP A 9 1.19 11.73 6.84
N ALA A 10 -0.08 11.82 6.43
CA ALA A 10 -0.95 10.66 6.29
C ALA A 10 -0.44 9.65 5.24
N LEU A 11 0.18 10.12 4.16
CA LEU A 11 0.79 9.25 3.14
C LEU A 11 2.06 8.56 3.67
N LEU A 12 2.87 9.25 4.48
CA LEU A 12 4.04 8.65 5.14
C LEU A 12 3.62 7.54 6.10
N ASP A 13 2.56 7.78 6.89
CA ASP A 13 1.99 6.76 7.78
C ASP A 13 1.43 5.59 6.97
N LEU A 14 0.69 5.86 5.89
CA LEU A 14 0.13 4.82 5.02
C LEU A 14 1.24 3.99 4.35
N GLN A 15 2.34 4.62 3.93
CA GLN A 15 3.51 3.93 3.38
C GLN A 15 4.15 3.00 4.42
N HIS A 16 4.28 3.48 5.66
CA HIS A 16 4.82 2.68 6.75
C HIS A 16 3.92 1.49 7.07
N ASP A 17 2.62 1.73 7.20
CA ASP A 17 1.67 0.71 7.64
C ASP A 17 1.40 -0.31 6.53
N LEU A 18 0.98 0.11 5.34
CA LEU A 18 0.67 -0.81 4.24
C LEU A 18 1.91 -1.18 3.43
N GLY A 19 2.80 -0.24 3.12
CA GLY A 19 3.93 -0.51 2.25
C GLY A 19 4.96 -1.48 2.85
N LYS A 20 5.27 -1.33 4.13
CA LYS A 20 6.27 -2.16 4.82
C LYS A 20 5.65 -3.43 5.41
N TYR A 21 4.61 -3.30 6.23
CA TYR A 21 4.13 -4.45 7.01
C TYR A 21 3.35 -5.48 6.21
N LEU A 22 2.82 -5.15 5.03
CA LEU A 22 2.25 -6.17 4.14
C LEU A 22 3.31 -7.17 3.68
N THR A 23 4.52 -6.71 3.39
CA THR A 23 5.56 -7.58 2.79
C THR A 23 6.33 -8.40 3.83
N LEU A 24 6.45 -7.93 5.07
CA LEU A 24 7.32 -8.53 6.08
C LEU A 24 7.01 -9.99 6.42
N PRO A 25 5.75 -10.40 6.67
CA PRO A 25 5.44 -11.79 6.98
C PRO A 25 5.83 -12.76 5.87
N ILE A 26 5.75 -12.32 4.61
CA ILE A 26 6.10 -13.14 3.44
C ILE A 26 7.61 -13.16 3.20
N ALA A 27 8.27 -12.01 3.38
CA ALA A 27 9.72 -11.88 3.17
C ALA A 27 10.55 -12.72 4.15
N TRP A 28 10.00 -13.07 5.32
CA TRP A 28 10.66 -13.92 6.31
C TRP A 28 10.44 -15.42 6.11
N LEU A 29 9.56 -15.81 5.19
CA LEU A 29 9.38 -17.22 4.88
C LEU A 29 10.55 -17.76 4.03
N PRO A 30 11.03 -18.99 4.28
CA PRO A 30 11.97 -19.69 3.39
C PRO A 30 11.47 -19.75 1.95
N GLU A 31 12.35 -19.71 0.95
CA GLU A 31 11.95 -19.71 -0.47
C GLU A 31 11.13 -20.94 -0.87
N ASP A 32 11.41 -22.08 -0.24
CA ASP A 32 10.77 -23.39 -0.44
C ASP A 32 9.57 -23.64 0.49
N CYS A 33 9.04 -22.60 1.15
CA CYS A 33 7.92 -22.78 2.07
C CYS A 33 6.70 -23.42 1.37
N PRO A 34 5.97 -24.32 2.05
CA PRO A 34 4.72 -24.85 1.54
C PRO A 34 3.71 -23.74 1.23
N GLU A 35 2.85 -23.96 0.24
CA GLU A 35 1.80 -23.00 -0.14
C GLU A 35 0.86 -22.66 1.03
N SER A 36 0.59 -23.63 1.92
CA SER A 36 -0.22 -23.40 3.12
C SER A 36 0.38 -22.39 4.07
N GLU A 37 1.71 -22.40 4.25
CA GLU A 37 2.41 -21.42 5.10
C GLU A 37 2.44 -20.05 4.44
N LEU A 38 2.64 -20.02 3.11
CA LEU A 38 2.52 -18.77 2.35
C LEU A 38 1.12 -18.17 2.53
N ARG A 39 0.05 -18.95 2.38
CA ARG A 39 -1.35 -18.49 2.58
C ARG A 39 -1.54 -17.89 3.96
N GLN A 40 -1.06 -18.56 5.00
CA GLN A 40 -1.15 -18.06 6.38
C GLN A 40 -0.39 -16.74 6.55
N ALA A 41 0.80 -16.61 5.96
CA ALA A 41 1.57 -15.36 6.02
C ALA A 41 0.87 -14.22 5.27
N VAL A 42 0.24 -14.49 4.11
CA VAL A 42 -0.54 -13.48 3.38
C VAL A 42 -1.77 -13.04 4.18
N LEU A 43 -2.52 -13.98 4.75
CA LEU A 43 -3.68 -13.66 5.60
C LEU A 43 -3.24 -12.85 6.82
N LYS A 44 -2.16 -13.27 7.48
CA LYS A 44 -1.59 -12.53 8.61
C LYS A 44 -1.18 -11.11 8.20
N ALA A 45 -0.54 -10.94 7.05
CA ALA A 45 -0.18 -9.62 6.55
C ALA A 45 -1.41 -8.73 6.34
N LEU A 46 -2.50 -9.28 5.81
CA LEU A 46 -3.74 -8.55 5.52
C LEU A 46 -4.60 -8.28 6.76
N GLN A 47 -4.59 -9.18 7.75
CA GLN A 47 -5.48 -9.11 8.92
C GLN A 47 -4.79 -8.53 10.16
N GLU A 48 -3.47 -8.69 10.27
CA GLU A 48 -2.65 -8.25 11.40
C GLU A 48 -1.56 -7.25 10.96
N THR A 49 -1.91 -6.31 10.10
CA THR A 49 -1.00 -5.24 9.69
C THR A 49 -0.72 -4.32 10.89
N ARG A 50 0.56 -4.14 11.21
CA ARG A 50 0.96 -3.30 12.34
C ARG A 50 0.76 -1.82 12.04
N THR A 51 0.17 -1.09 12.99
CA THR A 51 0.06 0.38 12.97
C THR A 51 0.86 0.97 14.13
N GLY A 52 2.18 1.02 13.98
CA GLY A 52 3.08 1.62 14.98
C GLY A 52 2.87 1.12 16.43
N PRO A 53 2.67 2.03 17.42
CA PRO A 53 2.36 1.69 18.82
C PRO A 53 0.88 1.40 19.09
N SER A 54 -0.01 1.69 18.13
CA SER A 54 -1.47 1.55 18.26
C SER A 54 -1.96 0.09 18.14
N GLY A 55 -1.05 -0.85 17.86
CA GLY A 55 -1.34 -2.28 17.76
C GLY A 55 -1.44 -2.78 16.31
N ASN A 56 -2.25 -3.82 16.11
CA ASN A 56 -2.51 -4.41 14.80
C ASN A 56 -3.91 -4.03 14.32
N ARG A 57 -4.05 -3.78 13.02
CA ARG A 57 -5.31 -3.57 12.30
C ARG A 57 -5.23 -4.34 10.98
N SER A 58 -6.37 -4.64 10.39
CA SER A 58 -6.37 -5.15 9.02
C SER A 58 -5.93 -4.05 8.03
N ALA A 59 -5.33 -4.47 6.92
CA ALA A 59 -4.99 -3.58 5.81
C ALA A 59 -6.24 -2.84 5.28
N GLN A 60 -7.40 -3.52 5.28
CA GLN A 60 -8.68 -2.92 4.90
C GLN A 60 -9.09 -1.80 5.86
N GLU A 61 -8.95 -1.99 7.18
CA GLU A 61 -9.29 -0.96 8.17
C GLU A 61 -8.36 0.26 8.06
N ILE A 62 -7.07 0.04 7.81
CA ILE A 62 -6.08 1.11 7.60
C ILE A 62 -6.46 1.93 6.37
N TRP A 63 -6.73 1.25 5.25
CA TRP A 63 -7.14 1.91 4.01
C TRP A 63 -8.46 2.67 4.17
N SER A 64 -9.50 2.04 4.73
CA SER A 64 -10.79 2.69 4.96
C SER A 64 -10.68 3.92 5.85
N SER A 65 -9.81 3.87 6.87
CA SER A 65 -9.53 5.01 7.74
C SER A 65 -8.89 6.16 6.97
N PHE A 66 -7.89 5.87 6.13
CA PHE A 66 -7.23 6.88 5.30
C PHE A 66 -8.22 7.55 4.33
N VAL A 67 -9.03 6.76 3.63
CA VAL A 67 -10.05 7.28 2.70
C VAL A 67 -11.08 8.12 3.43
N THR A 68 -11.57 7.67 4.59
CA THR A 68 -12.60 8.42 5.34
C THR A 68 -12.08 9.79 5.79
N THR A 69 -10.84 9.84 6.30
CA THR A 69 -10.26 11.07 6.83
C THR A 69 -9.80 12.04 5.73
N HIS A 70 -9.27 11.52 4.61
CA HIS A 70 -8.57 12.33 3.61
C HIS A 70 -9.22 12.31 2.22
N SER A 71 -10.38 11.67 2.01
CA SER A 71 -10.96 11.49 0.67
C SER A 71 -11.18 12.77 -0.11
N THR A 72 -11.47 13.92 0.53
CA THR A 72 -11.70 15.17 -0.21
C THR A 72 -10.41 15.71 -0.79
N GLU A 73 -9.37 15.84 0.03
CA GLU A 73 -8.04 16.30 -0.36
C GLU A 73 -7.33 15.29 -1.28
N ALA A 74 -7.47 13.99 -0.99
CA ALA A 74 -6.79 12.95 -1.72
C ALA A 74 -7.43 12.73 -3.11
N LYS A 75 -8.77 12.65 -3.21
CA LYS A 75 -9.46 12.49 -4.52
C LYS A 75 -9.27 13.68 -5.46
N ALA A 76 -8.94 14.86 -4.94
CA ALA A 76 -8.60 16.01 -5.77
C ALA A 76 -7.25 15.84 -6.50
N HIS A 77 -6.42 14.88 -6.06
CA HIS A 77 -5.16 14.56 -6.70
C HIS A 77 -5.35 13.36 -7.63
N ALA A 78 -5.01 13.53 -8.92
CA ALA A 78 -5.15 12.50 -9.98
C ALA A 78 -4.42 11.17 -9.71
N VAL A 79 -3.64 11.12 -8.64
CA VAL A 79 -2.80 9.99 -8.23
C VAL A 79 -3.46 9.12 -7.16
N PHE A 80 -4.53 9.61 -6.53
CA PHE A 80 -5.26 8.85 -5.52
C PHE A 80 -5.85 7.57 -6.10
N ASP A 81 -6.33 7.61 -7.34
CA ASP A 81 -6.82 6.43 -8.06
C ASP A 81 -5.73 5.37 -8.20
N ARG A 82 -4.45 5.77 -8.34
CA ARG A 82 -3.32 4.84 -8.38
C ARG A 82 -3.09 4.16 -7.04
N ILE A 83 -3.20 4.91 -5.92
CA ILE A 83 -3.10 4.32 -4.56
C ILE A 83 -4.25 3.34 -4.37
N GLN A 84 -5.47 3.78 -4.67
CA GLN A 84 -6.67 2.98 -4.53
C GLN A 84 -6.55 1.67 -5.30
N GLN A 85 -6.16 1.73 -6.58
CA GLN A 85 -5.97 0.54 -7.40
C GLN A 85 -4.92 -0.42 -6.83
N ALA A 86 -3.77 0.10 -6.37
CA ALA A 86 -2.72 -0.73 -5.79
C ALA A 86 -3.17 -1.40 -4.49
N VAL A 87 -3.88 -0.67 -3.64
CA VAL A 87 -4.41 -1.20 -2.37
C VAL A 87 -5.52 -2.21 -2.62
N GLU A 88 -6.47 -1.94 -3.51
CA GLU A 88 -7.53 -2.88 -3.88
C GLU A 88 -6.96 -4.18 -4.45
N GLN A 89 -5.94 -4.09 -5.31
CA GLN A 89 -5.25 -5.26 -5.83
C GLN A 89 -4.58 -6.09 -4.72
N ALA A 90 -3.93 -5.43 -3.75
CA ALA A 90 -3.35 -6.12 -2.59
C ALA A 90 -4.42 -6.79 -1.72
N LEU A 91 -5.55 -6.12 -1.46
CA LEU A 91 -6.65 -6.63 -0.65
C LEU A 91 -7.40 -7.79 -1.33
N ALA A 92 -7.44 -7.83 -2.66
CA ALA A 92 -8.06 -8.91 -3.42
C ALA A 92 -7.47 -10.30 -3.12
N TRP A 93 -6.23 -10.37 -2.61
CA TRP A 93 -5.61 -11.62 -2.19
C TRP A 93 -6.37 -12.32 -1.07
N GLU A 94 -7.06 -11.60 -0.18
CA GLU A 94 -7.88 -12.22 0.87
C GLU A 94 -9.01 -13.06 0.25
N GLY A 95 -9.74 -12.48 -0.71
CA GLY A 95 -10.79 -13.19 -1.46
C GLY A 95 -10.24 -14.38 -2.24
N GLN A 96 -9.09 -14.23 -2.90
CA GLN A 96 -8.45 -15.33 -3.63
C GLN A 96 -8.07 -16.50 -2.71
N ILE A 97 -7.58 -16.20 -1.50
CA ILE A 97 -7.22 -17.22 -0.52
C ILE A 97 -8.48 -17.91 0.01
N ASN A 98 -9.54 -17.16 0.31
CA ASN A 98 -10.81 -17.70 0.79
C ASN A 98 -11.50 -18.59 -0.26
N ASP A 99 -11.35 -18.26 -1.55
CA ASP A 99 -11.80 -19.08 -2.69
C ASP A 99 -10.90 -20.31 -2.94
N ASN A 100 -9.86 -20.51 -2.13
CA ASN A 100 -8.84 -21.55 -2.29
C ASN A 100 -8.13 -21.51 -3.67
N LYS A 101 -8.03 -20.33 -4.30
CA LYS A 101 -7.31 -20.15 -5.58
C LYS A 101 -5.81 -20.29 -5.38
N PRO A 102 -5.06 -20.92 -6.29
CA PRO A 102 -3.61 -21.05 -6.18
C PRO A 102 -2.93 -19.69 -5.99
N ILE A 103 -1.94 -19.63 -5.09
CA ILE A 103 -1.20 -18.39 -4.83
C ILE A 103 0.28 -18.53 -5.22
N GLN A 104 0.89 -17.44 -5.65
CA GLN A 104 2.31 -17.39 -6.00
C GLN A 104 3.00 -16.30 -5.21
N ARG A 105 4.10 -16.64 -4.52
CA ARG A 105 4.89 -15.70 -3.70
C ARG A 105 5.26 -14.44 -4.48
N THR A 106 5.73 -14.61 -5.71
CA THR A 106 6.17 -13.51 -6.57
C THR A 106 5.04 -12.54 -6.90
N ALA A 107 3.85 -13.07 -7.24
CA ALA A 107 2.66 -12.26 -7.53
C ALA A 107 2.20 -11.47 -6.30
N VAL A 108 2.11 -12.12 -5.13
CA VAL A 108 1.71 -11.44 -3.89
C VAL A 108 2.71 -10.34 -3.51
N LEU A 109 4.01 -10.65 -3.54
CA LEU A 109 5.05 -9.67 -3.22
C LEU A 109 5.07 -8.50 -4.22
N GLN A 110 4.77 -8.75 -5.49
CA GLN A 110 4.66 -7.70 -6.50
C GLN A 110 3.51 -6.74 -6.16
N ASP A 111 2.32 -7.28 -5.90
CA ASP A 111 1.14 -6.47 -5.57
C ASP A 111 1.34 -5.68 -4.26
N PHE A 112 1.92 -6.31 -3.24
CA PHE A 112 2.19 -5.64 -1.96
C PHE A 112 3.24 -4.55 -2.09
N ARG A 113 4.29 -4.76 -2.89
CA ARG A 113 5.32 -3.74 -3.16
C ARG A 113 4.79 -2.59 -4.00
N ALA A 114 3.83 -2.84 -4.89
CA ALA A 114 3.21 -1.80 -5.71
C ALA A 114 2.56 -0.72 -4.84
N VAL A 115 1.94 -1.10 -3.71
CA VAL A 115 1.38 -0.14 -2.73
C VAL A 115 2.45 0.84 -2.25
N ALA A 116 3.58 0.34 -1.74
CA ALA A 116 4.68 1.18 -1.26
C ALA A 116 5.24 2.09 -2.37
N GLN A 117 5.42 1.54 -3.58
CA GLN A 117 5.99 2.26 -4.72
C GLN A 117 5.09 3.42 -5.17
N VAL A 118 3.79 3.18 -5.26
CA VAL A 118 2.83 4.20 -5.66
C VAL A 118 2.78 5.32 -4.62
N ILE A 119 2.69 5.00 -3.34
CA ILE A 119 2.68 6.01 -2.27
C ILE A 119 3.99 6.82 -2.28
N THR A 120 5.14 6.16 -2.42
CA THR A 120 6.46 6.84 -2.53
C THR A 120 6.51 7.82 -3.69
N THR A 121 5.99 7.41 -4.85
CA THR A 121 5.97 8.24 -6.06
C THR A 121 5.15 9.51 -5.81
N ILE A 122 4.01 9.36 -5.16
CA ILE A 122 3.09 10.47 -4.87
C ILE A 122 3.67 11.44 -3.85
N ILE A 123 4.31 10.92 -2.80
CA ILE A 123 5.04 11.75 -1.82
C ILE A 123 6.07 12.63 -2.54
N ARG A 124 6.85 12.07 -3.47
CA ARG A 124 7.85 12.82 -4.25
C ARG A 124 7.22 13.86 -5.18
N GLU A 125 6.16 13.48 -5.89
CA GLU A 125 5.39 14.41 -6.75
C GLU A 125 4.84 15.59 -5.95
N MET A 126 4.33 15.35 -4.73
CA MET A 126 3.81 16.39 -3.83
C MET A 126 4.92 17.27 -3.23
N GLN A 127 6.12 16.73 -3.02
CA GLN A 127 7.28 17.44 -2.46
C GLN A 127 8.04 18.28 -3.48
N GLY A 128 7.75 18.16 -4.78
CA GLY A 128 8.32 19.05 -5.80
C GLY A 128 9.37 18.42 -6.72
N ASP A 129 9.49 17.09 -6.82
CA ASP A 129 10.22 16.43 -7.92
C ASP A 129 9.45 16.52 -9.27
N GLY A 130 8.62 17.55 -9.44
CA GLY A 130 7.93 17.95 -10.66
C GLY A 130 8.77 18.81 -11.60
N GLU A 131 10.09 18.90 -11.39
CA GLU A 131 11.01 19.41 -12.42
C GLU A 131 11.29 18.33 -13.47
N THR A 132 10.28 18.02 -14.28
CA THR A 132 10.53 17.47 -15.62
C THR A 132 10.28 18.58 -16.65
N GLN A 133 11.34 19.35 -16.90
CA GLN A 133 11.69 20.00 -18.16
C GLN A 133 10.52 20.51 -19.04
N SER A 134 10.18 21.79 -18.89
CA SER A 134 9.84 22.66 -20.02
C SER A 134 10.95 23.67 -20.23
N SER A 135 12.11 23.18 -20.64
CA SER A 135 13.15 23.98 -21.31
C SER A 135 13.62 23.17 -22.51
N THR A 136 12.97 23.38 -23.64
CA THR A 136 13.62 23.22 -24.93
C THR A 136 13.11 24.33 -25.83
N ASP A 137 13.94 25.37 -25.90
CA ASP A 137 14.12 26.37 -26.94
C ASP A 137 13.04 26.52 -28.02
N ARG A 138 12.45 27.72 -28.09
CA ARG A 138 12.33 28.48 -29.33
C ARG A 138 12.47 29.97 -29.07
#